data_AF-A0A6L9Q828-F1
#
_entry.id   AF-A0A6L9Q828-F1
#
_cell.length_a   1.000
_cell.length_b   1.000
_cell.length_c   1.000
_cell.angle_alpha   90.00
_cell.angle_beta   90.00
_cell.angle_gamma   90.00
#
_symmetry.space_group_name_H-M   'P 1'
#
loop_
_entity.id
_entity.type
_entity.pdbx_description
1 polymer ?
#
loop_
_entity_poly.entity_id
_entity_poly.type
_entity_poly.pdbx_seq_one_letter_code
_entity_poly.pdbx_strand_id
1 'polypeptide(L)'
;MHLDDDSPEWDQHSGGSGHDEPAWEHGDEDRALLYWDALDERGRDILRYLIRHRARKVPHTELVRELGLDPGGTKRSANVVAGSLYRASEGNKAAGRRYPFTWWEGKGGASYAVEKGTARIFESALNAARVAKSPGETVAFISPEDGAWPLVQRLNAILDGSDVRMVLGSACTTALKAVQQFTAALQLPYAAAQGWTEFIEHLGDRPASLRQCIVVADACQMLKYEDYDVWRRLAEVLPSGPHHMGGGASTLVLVDDETAWGEWVFRTIADVRPRG
;
A
#
# COMPACT_ATOMS: atom_id res chain seq x y z
N MET A 1 -8.71 -8.44 -21.15
CA MET A 1 -10.07 -7.90 -21.18
C MET A 1 -10.32 -7.22 -19.85
N HIS A 2 -10.80 -5.98 -19.87
CA HIS A 2 -11.10 -5.18 -18.69
C HIS A 2 -12.59 -5.31 -18.35
N LEU A 3 -12.93 -5.39 -17.07
CA LEU A 3 -14.27 -5.58 -16.54
C LEU A 3 -14.58 -4.43 -15.59
N ASP A 4 -15.64 -3.67 -15.85
CA ASP A 4 -16.15 -2.74 -14.86
C ASP A 4 -16.93 -3.50 -13.78
N ASP A 5 -17.05 -2.91 -12.58
CA ASP A 5 -17.59 -3.59 -11.40
C ASP A 5 -19.08 -3.97 -11.55
N ASP A 6 -19.81 -3.24 -12.39
CA ASP A 6 -21.22 -3.51 -12.75
C ASP A 6 -21.36 -4.49 -13.92
N SER A 7 -20.26 -5.07 -14.42
CA SER A 7 -20.29 -6.01 -15.52
C SER A 7 -21.06 -7.29 -15.12
N PRO A 8 -22.06 -7.72 -15.92
CA PRO A 8 -22.79 -8.96 -15.65
C PRO A 8 -21.91 -10.21 -15.81
N GLU A 9 -20.67 -10.07 -16.28
CA GLU A 9 -19.72 -11.17 -16.34
C GLU A 9 -19.25 -11.63 -14.96
N TRP A 10 -19.29 -10.78 -13.94
CA TRP A 10 -18.96 -11.15 -12.56
C TRP A 10 -19.90 -12.24 -12.04
N ASP A 11 -21.19 -12.19 -12.40
CA ASP A 11 -22.19 -13.17 -12.01
C ASP A 11 -22.11 -14.49 -12.80
N GLN A 12 -21.39 -14.51 -13.93
CA GLN A 12 -21.24 -15.69 -14.80
C GLN A 12 -20.04 -16.57 -14.39
N HIS A 13 -19.64 -16.49 -13.12
CA HIS A 13 -18.44 -17.14 -12.63
C HIS A 13 -18.59 -18.64 -12.39
N SER A 14 -17.46 -19.35 -12.37
CA SER A 14 -17.40 -20.78 -12.09
C SER A 14 -17.13 -21.09 -10.60
N GLY A 15 -17.09 -20.08 -9.73
CA GLY A 15 -16.54 -20.17 -8.37
C GLY A 15 -17.35 -20.90 -7.30
N GLY A 16 -18.58 -21.32 -7.61
CA GLY A 16 -19.42 -22.12 -6.70
C GLY A 16 -19.60 -21.46 -5.33
N SER A 17 -19.64 -22.29 -4.28
CA SER A 17 -20.03 -21.86 -2.92
C SER A 17 -19.08 -20.86 -2.24
N GLY A 18 -17.89 -20.64 -2.79
CA GLY A 18 -17.00 -19.56 -2.33
C GLY A 18 -17.55 -18.15 -2.58
N HIS A 19 -18.65 -18.05 -3.35
CA HIS A 19 -19.32 -16.80 -3.69
C HIS A 19 -20.74 -16.69 -3.12
N ASP A 20 -21.17 -17.62 -2.26
CA ASP A 20 -22.49 -17.57 -1.61
C ASP A 20 -22.55 -16.54 -0.47
N GLU A 21 -21.40 -16.23 0.12
CA GLU A 21 -21.25 -15.24 1.19
C GLU A 21 -21.40 -13.80 0.66
N PRO A 22 -21.71 -12.81 1.52
CA PRO A 22 -21.86 -11.42 1.12
C PRO A 22 -20.63 -10.87 0.36
N ALA A 23 -20.91 -9.97 -0.59
CA ALA A 23 -19.88 -9.23 -1.31
C ALA A 23 -19.05 -8.33 -0.38
N TRP A 24 -17.89 -7.90 -0.89
CA TRP A 24 -17.04 -6.94 -0.20
C TRP A 24 -17.63 -5.54 -0.31
N GLU A 25 -17.71 -4.83 0.80
CA GLU A 25 -18.29 -3.50 0.90
C GLU A 25 -17.31 -2.52 1.55
N HIS A 26 -17.57 -1.22 1.36
CA HIS A 26 -16.80 -0.18 2.03
C HIS A 26 -16.82 -0.37 3.56
N GLY A 27 -15.67 -0.27 4.23
CA GLY A 27 -15.53 -0.55 5.66
C GLY A 27 -15.10 -1.98 6.01
N ASP A 28 -14.92 -2.86 5.02
CA ASP A 28 -14.46 -4.24 5.24
C ASP A 28 -12.93 -4.39 5.38
N GLU A 29 -12.18 -3.30 5.62
CA GLU A 29 -10.71 -3.36 5.70
C GLU A 29 -10.20 -4.33 6.78
N ASP A 30 -10.86 -4.40 7.94
CA ASP A 30 -10.49 -5.36 8.99
C ASP A 30 -10.77 -6.82 8.57
N ARG A 31 -11.88 -7.06 7.86
CA ARG A 31 -12.20 -8.37 7.28
C ARG A 31 -11.22 -8.76 6.18
N ALA A 32 -10.75 -7.79 5.39
CA ALA A 32 -9.74 -8.02 4.37
C ALA A 32 -8.42 -8.49 4.98
N LEU A 33 -8.02 -7.95 6.13
CA LEU A 33 -6.85 -8.43 6.88
C LEU A 33 -7.07 -9.86 7.41
N LEU A 34 -8.25 -10.17 7.96
CA LEU A 34 -8.57 -11.54 8.39
C LEU A 34 -8.49 -12.54 7.23
N TYR A 35 -9.02 -12.18 6.06
CA TYR A 35 -8.90 -12.99 4.84
C TYR A 35 -7.43 -13.18 4.46
N TRP A 36 -6.68 -12.09 4.41
CA TRP A 36 -5.26 -12.10 4.02
C TRP A 36 -4.39 -12.94 4.96
N ASP A 37 -4.61 -12.84 6.27
CA ASP A 37 -3.83 -13.55 7.28
C ASP A 37 -4.10 -15.07 7.25
N ALA A 38 -5.29 -15.51 6.83
CA ALA A 38 -5.62 -16.92 6.65
C ALA A 38 -4.91 -17.57 5.45
N LEU A 39 -4.53 -16.79 4.43
CA LEU A 39 -3.81 -17.30 3.27
C LEU A 39 -2.37 -17.70 3.61
N ASP A 40 -1.82 -18.65 2.85
CA ASP A 40 -0.38 -18.89 2.83
C ASP A 40 0.34 -17.90 1.89
N GLU A 41 1.67 -17.98 1.83
CA GLU A 41 2.48 -17.08 1.00
C GLU A 41 2.06 -17.10 -0.48
N ARG A 42 1.82 -18.28 -1.05
CA ARG A 42 1.42 -18.42 -2.46
C ARG A 42 0.04 -17.85 -2.74
N GLY A 43 -0.92 -18.07 -1.85
CA GLY A 43 -2.25 -17.49 -1.96
C GLY A 43 -2.20 -15.97 -1.88
N ARG A 44 -1.35 -15.41 -0.99
CA ARG A 44 -1.11 -13.96 -0.89
C ARG A 44 -0.47 -13.41 -2.15
N ASP A 45 0.51 -14.08 -2.74
CA ASP A 45 1.16 -13.64 -3.98
C ASP A 45 0.19 -13.59 -5.16
N ILE A 46 -0.65 -14.61 -5.30
CA ILE A 46 -1.70 -14.62 -6.33
C ILE A 46 -2.69 -13.49 -6.10
N LEU A 47 -3.21 -13.33 -4.87
CA LEU A 47 -4.18 -12.28 -4.58
C LEU A 47 -3.59 -10.88 -4.78
N ARG A 48 -2.34 -10.64 -4.35
CA ARG A 48 -1.60 -9.40 -4.58
C ARG A 48 -1.48 -9.10 -6.07
N TYR A 49 -1.14 -10.11 -6.86
CA TYR A 49 -1.03 -9.97 -8.31
C TYR A 49 -2.38 -9.59 -8.93
N LEU A 50 -3.47 -10.24 -8.52
CA LEU A 50 -4.81 -9.95 -9.03
C LEU A 50 -5.31 -8.56 -8.61
N ILE A 51 -5.01 -8.11 -7.39
CA ILE A 51 -5.31 -6.74 -6.91
C ILE A 51 -4.60 -5.70 -7.79
N ARG A 52 -3.30 -5.89 -8.06
CA ARG A 52 -2.54 -4.99 -8.94
C ARG A 52 -3.09 -4.94 -10.36
N HIS A 53 -3.67 -6.05 -10.81
CA HIS A 53 -4.31 -6.19 -12.12
C HIS A 53 -5.84 -6.24 -12.00
N ARG A 54 -6.40 -5.47 -11.05
CA ARG A 54 -7.84 -5.37 -10.82
C ARG A 54 -8.60 -5.10 -12.12
N ALA A 55 -9.83 -5.57 -12.17
CA ALA A 55 -10.70 -5.54 -13.35
C ALA A 55 -10.16 -6.27 -14.60
N ARG A 56 -8.98 -6.91 -14.56
CA ARG A 56 -8.46 -7.68 -15.70
C ARG A 56 -8.67 -9.17 -15.47
N LYS A 57 -9.24 -9.87 -16.46
CA LYS A 57 -9.19 -11.35 -16.49
C LYS A 57 -7.74 -11.79 -16.74
N VAL A 58 -7.11 -12.35 -15.71
CA VAL A 58 -5.75 -12.90 -15.73
C VAL A 58 -5.83 -14.42 -15.94
N PRO A 59 -5.32 -14.97 -17.04
CA PRO A 59 -5.30 -16.41 -17.26
C PRO A 59 -4.32 -17.11 -16.30
N HIS A 60 -4.65 -18.32 -15.86
CA HIS A 60 -3.79 -19.10 -14.96
C HIS A 60 -2.35 -19.31 -15.49
N THR A 61 -2.14 -19.35 -16.80
CA THR A 61 -0.80 -19.45 -17.42
C THR A 61 0.06 -18.22 -17.12
N GLU A 62 -0.55 -17.04 -17.09
CA GLU A 62 0.12 -15.79 -16.71
C GLU A 62 0.49 -15.82 -15.22
N LEU A 63 -0.43 -16.23 -14.34
CA LEU A 63 -0.13 -16.37 -12.90
C LEU A 63 1.04 -17.33 -12.65
N VAL A 64 1.07 -18.50 -13.30
CA VAL A 64 2.17 -19.46 -13.15
C VAL A 64 3.50 -18.88 -13.64
N ARG A 65 3.48 -18.16 -14.77
CA ARG A 65 4.67 -17.56 -15.38
C ARG A 65 5.21 -16.41 -14.53
N GLU A 66 4.38 -15.43 -14.21
CA GLU A 66 4.80 -14.19 -13.54
C GLU A 66 5.17 -14.43 -12.06
N LEU A 67 4.54 -15.41 -11.40
CA LEU A 67 4.80 -15.73 -9.99
C LEU A 67 5.70 -16.95 -9.81
N GLY A 68 6.17 -17.59 -10.89
CA GLY A 68 7.07 -18.73 -10.83
C GLY A 68 6.52 -19.92 -10.01
N LEU A 69 5.21 -20.18 -10.06
CA LEU A 69 4.54 -21.14 -9.16
C LEU A 69 4.88 -22.61 -9.42
N ASP A 70 5.41 -22.93 -10.62
CA ASP A 70 5.88 -24.27 -10.99
C ASP A 70 7.21 -24.19 -11.76
N PRO A 71 8.33 -23.92 -11.07
CA PRO A 71 9.63 -23.74 -11.72
C PRO A 71 10.14 -25.03 -12.39
N GLY A 72 9.62 -26.19 -11.99
CA GLY A 72 9.97 -27.49 -12.59
C GLY A 72 9.10 -27.89 -13.78
N GLY A 73 7.99 -27.16 -14.06
CA GLY A 73 7.05 -27.47 -15.14
C GLY A 73 6.42 -28.86 -15.05
N THR A 74 6.35 -29.43 -13.84
CA THR A 74 5.96 -30.84 -13.64
C THR A 74 4.45 -31.02 -13.48
N LYS A 75 3.70 -29.93 -13.27
CA LYS A 75 2.26 -29.95 -13.00
C LYS A 75 1.49 -29.24 -14.11
N ARG A 76 0.23 -29.64 -14.30
CA ARG A 76 -0.70 -28.86 -15.12
C ARG A 76 -0.92 -27.50 -14.45
N SER A 77 -0.64 -26.42 -15.16
CA SER A 77 -0.72 -25.03 -14.68
C SER A 77 -2.04 -24.70 -13.97
N ALA A 78 -3.17 -25.22 -14.46
CA ALA A 78 -4.48 -25.01 -13.83
C ALA A 78 -4.56 -25.58 -12.40
N ASN A 79 -3.97 -26.76 -12.17
CA ASN A 79 -3.95 -27.40 -10.85
C ASN A 79 -2.97 -26.70 -9.89
N VAL A 80 -1.95 -26.04 -10.43
CA VAL A 80 -0.99 -25.26 -9.62
C VAL A 80 -1.67 -24.06 -8.99
N VAL A 81 -2.41 -23.27 -9.79
CA VAL A 81 -3.10 -22.08 -9.28
C VAL A 81 -4.22 -22.45 -8.30
N ALA A 82 -5.06 -23.44 -8.64
CA ALA A 82 -6.10 -23.92 -7.73
C ALA A 82 -5.51 -24.46 -6.42
N GLY A 83 -4.41 -25.21 -6.51
CA GLY A 83 -3.68 -25.71 -5.33
C GLY A 83 -3.10 -24.60 -4.46
N SER A 84 -2.59 -23.52 -5.04
CA SER A 84 -2.10 -22.35 -4.30
C SER A 84 -3.22 -21.53 -3.63
N LEU A 85 -4.48 -21.72 -4.03
CA LEU A 85 -5.64 -21.03 -3.47
C LEU A 85 -6.43 -21.92 -2.48
N TYR A 86 -5.87 -23.05 -2.03
CA TYR A 86 -6.61 -24.00 -1.17
C TYR A 86 -7.12 -23.37 0.15
N ARG A 87 -6.37 -22.39 0.72
CA ARG A 87 -6.78 -21.67 1.94
C ARG A 87 -7.75 -20.53 1.70
N ALA A 88 -8.16 -20.25 0.46
CA ALA A 88 -9.17 -19.24 0.17
C ALA A 88 -10.48 -19.52 0.94
N SER A 89 -10.85 -20.80 1.07
CA SER A 89 -12.02 -21.22 1.86
C SER A 89 -11.91 -20.90 3.35
N GLU A 90 -10.70 -20.93 3.92
CA GLU A 90 -10.45 -20.52 5.31
C GLU A 90 -10.53 -18.99 5.44
N GLY A 91 -9.98 -18.26 4.47
CA GLY A 91 -10.08 -16.80 4.40
C GLY A 91 -11.53 -16.32 4.31
N ASN A 92 -12.34 -16.93 3.45
CA ASN A 92 -13.77 -16.66 3.31
C ASN A 92 -14.51 -16.82 4.64
N LYS A 93 -14.27 -17.94 5.35
CA LYS A 93 -14.85 -18.21 6.68
C LYS A 93 -14.39 -17.20 7.73
N ALA A 94 -13.12 -16.85 7.74
CA ALA A 94 -12.55 -15.89 8.70
C ALA A 94 -13.10 -14.47 8.48
N ALA A 95 -13.27 -14.06 7.23
CA ALA A 95 -13.74 -12.73 6.88
C ALA A 95 -15.28 -12.61 6.90
N GLY A 96 -16.02 -13.72 6.75
CA GLY A 96 -17.48 -13.70 6.55
C GLY A 96 -17.86 -12.98 5.25
N ARG A 97 -17.06 -13.20 4.20
CA ARG A 97 -17.15 -12.55 2.88
C ARG A 97 -16.80 -13.53 1.77
N ARG A 98 -17.42 -13.38 0.59
CA ARG A 98 -17.07 -14.16 -0.61
C ARG A 98 -15.58 -14.06 -0.94
N TYR A 99 -15.09 -14.96 -1.79
CA TYR A 99 -13.74 -14.80 -2.33
C TYR A 99 -13.56 -13.41 -2.96
N PRO A 100 -12.45 -12.71 -2.66
CA PRO A 100 -12.19 -11.38 -3.20
C PRO A 100 -11.83 -11.41 -4.68
N PHE A 101 -11.68 -12.61 -5.26
CA PHE A 101 -11.46 -12.84 -6.67
C PHE A 101 -12.55 -13.74 -7.21
N THR A 102 -12.85 -13.56 -8.49
CA THR A 102 -13.77 -14.38 -9.28
C THR A 102 -12.98 -15.16 -10.31
N TRP A 103 -13.44 -16.35 -10.68
CA TRP A 103 -12.81 -17.14 -11.74
C TRP A 103 -13.83 -17.75 -12.70
N TRP A 104 -13.38 -17.96 -13.93
CA TRP A 104 -14.17 -18.54 -15.02
C TRP A 104 -13.39 -19.68 -15.66
N GLU A 105 -14.02 -20.84 -15.76
CA GLU A 105 -13.48 -21.97 -16.52
C GLU A 105 -13.60 -21.71 -18.02
N GLY A 106 -12.53 -22.00 -18.77
CA GLY A 106 -12.50 -21.91 -20.22
C GLY A 106 -11.78 -23.10 -20.84
N LYS A 107 -11.92 -23.29 -22.16
CA LYS A 107 -11.29 -24.39 -22.92
C LYS A 107 -9.77 -24.51 -22.74
N GLY A 108 -9.09 -23.45 -22.33
CA GLY A 108 -7.65 -23.41 -22.08
C GLY A 108 -7.25 -23.45 -20.61
N GLY A 109 -8.20 -23.55 -19.67
CA GLY A 109 -7.99 -23.41 -18.22
C GLY A 109 -8.63 -22.13 -17.66
N ALA A 110 -8.58 -21.97 -16.34
CA ALA A 110 -9.26 -20.89 -15.64
C ALA A 110 -8.59 -19.52 -15.85
N SER A 111 -9.40 -18.47 -15.78
CA SER A 111 -8.99 -17.08 -15.64
C SER A 111 -9.55 -16.49 -14.35
N TYR A 112 -8.82 -15.57 -13.74
CA TYR A 112 -9.13 -14.97 -12.44
C TYR A 112 -9.17 -13.45 -12.54
N ALA A 113 -10.00 -12.78 -11.76
CA ALA A 113 -10.02 -11.32 -11.67
C ALA A 113 -10.53 -10.86 -10.30
N VAL A 114 -10.23 -9.62 -9.94
CA VAL A 114 -10.72 -8.95 -8.72
C VAL A 114 -11.44 -7.68 -9.16
N GLU A 115 -12.64 -7.42 -8.63
CA GLU A 115 -13.39 -6.17 -8.85
C GLU A 115 -12.59 -4.96 -8.33
N LYS A 116 -12.72 -3.78 -8.96
CA LYS A 116 -11.98 -2.57 -8.54
C LYS A 116 -12.31 -2.19 -7.11
N GLY A 117 -13.59 -2.19 -6.73
CA GLY A 117 -14.03 -1.90 -5.36
C GLY A 117 -13.42 -2.85 -4.33
N THR A 118 -13.42 -4.16 -4.63
CA THR A 118 -12.81 -5.18 -3.76
C THR A 118 -11.28 -4.97 -3.66
N ALA A 119 -10.60 -4.69 -4.79
CA ALA A 119 -9.17 -4.40 -4.78
C ALA A 119 -8.83 -3.19 -3.89
N ARG A 120 -9.61 -2.10 -3.95
CA ARG A 120 -9.40 -0.91 -3.14
C ARG A 120 -9.49 -1.18 -1.64
N ILE A 121 -10.42 -2.04 -1.20
CA ILE A 121 -10.54 -2.45 0.21
C ILE A 121 -9.26 -3.16 0.67
N PHE A 122 -8.78 -4.12 -0.11
CA PHE A 122 -7.55 -4.85 0.21
C PHE A 122 -6.31 -3.95 0.15
N GLU A 123 -6.18 -3.08 -0.85
CA GLU A 123 -5.07 -2.12 -0.94
C GLU A 123 -5.05 -1.19 0.28
N SER A 124 -6.19 -0.62 0.66
CA SER A 124 -6.35 0.23 1.84
C SER A 124 -5.91 -0.52 3.12
N ALA A 125 -6.44 -1.73 3.33
CA ALA A 125 -6.14 -2.56 4.48
C ALA A 125 -4.65 -2.93 4.58
N LEU A 126 -4.08 -3.44 3.48
CA LEU A 126 -2.71 -3.94 3.44
C LEU A 126 -1.68 -2.81 3.52
N ASN A 127 -1.93 -1.67 2.87
CA ASN A 127 -1.05 -0.52 2.96
C ASN A 127 -1.04 0.01 4.39
N ALA A 128 -2.20 0.17 5.02
CA ALA A 128 -2.28 0.63 6.41
C ALA A 128 -1.59 -0.35 7.38
N ALA A 129 -1.82 -1.66 7.22
CA ALA A 129 -1.16 -2.69 8.02
C ALA A 129 0.37 -2.71 7.82
N ARG A 130 0.86 -2.41 6.61
CA ARG A 130 2.29 -2.27 6.33
C ARG A 130 2.89 -1.06 7.05
N VAL A 131 2.25 0.10 7.01
CA VAL A 131 2.69 1.29 7.77
C VAL A 131 2.76 0.97 9.27
N ALA A 132 1.72 0.34 9.82
CA ALA A 132 1.67 -0.02 11.24
C ALA A 132 2.77 -1.00 11.67
N LYS A 133 3.27 -1.83 10.75
CA LYS A 133 4.38 -2.78 10.97
C LYS A 133 5.76 -2.18 10.70
N SER A 134 5.83 -0.94 10.22
CA SER A 134 7.06 -0.22 9.84
C SER A 134 7.29 1.05 10.68
N PRO A 135 7.27 0.98 12.02
CA PRO A 135 7.58 2.13 12.87
C PRO A 135 9.02 2.61 12.64
N GLY A 136 9.21 3.91 12.41
CA GLY A 136 10.56 4.48 12.21
C GLY A 136 11.15 4.25 10.82
N GLU A 137 10.35 3.82 9.85
CA GLU A 137 10.78 3.60 8.48
C GLU A 137 10.17 4.63 7.52
N THR A 138 10.81 4.83 6.37
CA THR A 138 10.14 5.40 5.21
C THR A 138 9.46 4.27 4.45
N VAL A 139 8.20 4.43 4.06
CA VAL A 139 7.45 3.46 3.25
C VAL A 139 6.82 4.17 2.06
N ALA A 140 7.00 3.63 0.86
CA ALA A 140 6.40 4.16 -0.36
C ALA A 140 5.26 3.29 -0.87
N PHE A 141 4.24 3.94 -1.44
CA PHE A 141 3.07 3.33 -2.05
C PHE A 141 2.72 4.02 -3.37
N ILE A 142 2.15 3.23 -4.29
CA ILE A 142 1.42 3.80 -5.42
C ILE A 142 0.10 4.36 -4.88
N SER A 143 -0.25 5.58 -5.30
CA SER A 143 -1.48 6.24 -4.88
C SER A 143 -2.69 5.41 -5.30
N PRO A 144 -3.67 5.21 -4.40
CA PRO A 144 -5.00 4.78 -4.80
C PRO A 144 -5.59 5.76 -5.82
N GLU A 145 -6.52 5.29 -6.66
CA GLU A 145 -7.24 6.14 -7.64
C GLU A 145 -7.96 7.32 -6.96
N ASP A 146 -8.38 7.15 -5.71
CA ASP A 146 -9.10 8.16 -4.92
C ASP A 146 -8.13 9.09 -4.12
N GLY A 147 -6.83 9.02 -4.40
CA GLY A 147 -5.78 9.81 -3.76
C GLY A 147 -5.29 9.26 -2.40
N ALA A 148 -4.46 10.03 -1.70
CA ALA A 148 -3.85 9.61 -0.43
C ALA A 148 -4.78 9.73 0.80
N TRP A 149 -5.89 10.46 0.70
CA TRP A 149 -6.77 10.75 1.84
C TRP A 149 -7.42 9.51 2.48
N PRO A 150 -7.92 8.51 1.74
CA PRO A 150 -8.44 7.28 2.33
C PRO A 150 -7.39 6.54 3.19
N LEU A 151 -6.13 6.54 2.75
CA LEU A 151 -5.03 5.97 3.53
C LEU A 151 -4.83 6.74 4.85
N VAL A 152 -4.86 8.08 4.81
CA VAL A 152 -4.77 8.92 6.02
C VAL A 152 -5.90 8.62 7.01
N GLN A 153 -7.13 8.50 6.53
CA GLN A 153 -8.29 8.17 7.39
C GLN A 153 -8.13 6.79 8.03
N ARG A 154 -7.69 5.79 7.25
CA ARG A 154 -7.46 4.44 7.75
C ARG A 154 -6.32 4.40 8.77
N LEU A 155 -5.21 5.07 8.50
CA LEU A 155 -4.08 5.17 9.43
C LEU A 155 -4.48 5.82 10.75
N ASN A 156 -5.28 6.90 10.71
CA ASN A 156 -5.82 7.53 11.92
C ASN A 156 -6.65 6.56 12.76
N ALA A 157 -7.39 5.65 12.13
CA ALA A 157 -8.21 4.67 12.83
C ALA A 157 -7.39 3.54 13.47
N ILE A 158 -6.28 3.11 12.85
CA ILE A 158 -5.52 1.95 13.31
C ILE A 158 -4.27 2.29 14.15
N LEU A 159 -3.71 3.49 13.98
CA LEU A 159 -2.54 3.95 14.73
C LEU A 159 -2.99 4.71 15.99
N ASP A 160 -3.70 4.01 16.88
CA ASP A 160 -4.20 4.60 18.12
C ASP A 160 -3.08 5.30 18.92
N GLY A 161 -3.35 6.52 19.37
CA GLY A 161 -2.39 7.40 20.03
C GLY A 161 -1.28 8.00 19.14
N SER A 162 -1.30 7.78 17.81
CA SER A 162 -0.37 8.42 16.87
C SER A 162 -1.07 9.51 16.06
N ASP A 163 -0.41 10.66 15.91
CA ASP A 163 -0.94 11.77 15.13
C ASP A 163 -0.59 11.58 13.64
N VAL A 164 -1.61 11.31 12.81
CA VAL A 164 -1.43 11.13 11.36
C VAL A 164 -1.66 12.45 10.65
N ARG A 165 -0.63 12.96 9.98
CA ARG A 165 -0.62 14.24 9.29
C ARG A 165 -0.37 14.03 7.81
N MET A 166 -0.91 14.91 6.99
CA MET A 166 -0.69 14.90 5.55
C MET A 166 0.05 16.16 5.10
N VAL A 167 0.99 16.00 4.19
CA VAL A 167 1.74 17.06 3.51
C VAL A 167 1.63 16.85 2.00
N LEU A 168 1.55 17.94 1.24
CA LEU A 168 1.59 17.89 -0.22
C LEU A 168 3.04 18.06 -0.69
N GLY A 169 3.59 17.05 -1.34
CA GLY A 169 4.94 17.07 -1.92
C GLY A 169 5.10 18.18 -2.97
N SER A 170 4.02 18.51 -3.68
CA SER A 170 3.92 19.67 -4.57
C SER A 170 4.10 21.02 -3.87
N ALA A 171 3.87 21.10 -2.55
CA ALA A 171 4.20 22.27 -1.72
C ALA A 171 5.64 22.24 -1.18
N CYS A 172 6.36 21.12 -1.30
CA CYS A 172 7.68 20.85 -0.74
C CYS A 172 8.80 20.84 -1.80
N THR A 173 8.71 21.66 -2.85
CA THR A 173 9.61 21.56 -4.02
C THR A 173 11.07 21.96 -3.76
N THR A 174 11.36 22.61 -2.64
CA THR A 174 12.71 22.96 -2.16
C THR A 174 12.87 22.56 -0.70
N ALA A 175 14.11 22.47 -0.21
CA ALA A 175 14.41 22.10 1.17
C ALA A 175 13.74 23.04 2.19
N LEU A 176 13.82 24.34 1.94
CA LEU A 176 13.19 25.36 2.80
C LEU A 176 11.67 25.19 2.84
N LYS A 177 11.03 24.97 1.69
CA LYS A 177 9.58 24.74 1.63
C LYS A 177 9.18 23.46 2.34
N ALA A 178 9.94 22.38 2.15
CA ALA A 178 9.71 21.12 2.86
C ALA A 178 9.79 21.31 4.38
N VAL A 179 10.82 22.00 4.88
CA VAL A 179 10.94 22.36 6.30
C VAL A 179 9.73 23.14 6.80
N GLN A 180 9.25 24.14 6.05
CA GLN A 180 8.07 24.92 6.43
C GLN A 180 6.81 24.05 6.51
N GLN A 181 6.60 23.18 5.52
CA GLN A 181 5.44 22.28 5.50
C GLN A 181 5.50 21.24 6.62
N PHE A 182 6.66 20.63 6.86
CA PHE A 182 6.84 19.68 7.96
C PHE A 182 6.72 20.37 9.32
N THR A 183 7.26 21.57 9.48
CA THR A 183 7.07 22.40 10.70
C THR A 183 5.59 22.60 11.00
N ALA A 184 4.81 22.98 9.99
CA ALA A 184 3.37 23.19 10.13
C ALA A 184 2.64 21.87 10.46
N ALA A 185 2.93 20.79 9.72
CA ALA A 185 2.30 19.49 9.93
C ALA A 185 2.60 18.90 11.31
N LEU A 186 3.83 19.07 11.78
CA LEU A 186 4.31 18.60 13.07
C LEU A 186 3.99 19.56 14.23
N GLN A 187 3.37 20.71 13.93
CA GLN A 187 3.03 21.76 14.91
C GLN A 187 4.24 22.25 15.71
N LEU A 188 5.38 22.41 15.05
CA LEU A 188 6.60 22.94 15.66
C LEU A 188 6.55 24.47 15.78
N PRO A 189 7.36 25.08 16.67
CA PRO A 189 7.47 26.53 16.77
C PRO A 189 7.88 27.17 15.44
N TYR A 190 7.45 28.41 15.20
CA TYR A 190 7.79 29.16 13.98
C TYR A 190 9.31 29.25 13.71
N ALA A 191 10.14 29.26 14.76
CA ALA A 191 11.60 29.26 14.62
C ALA A 191 12.14 28.02 13.89
N ALA A 192 11.47 26.87 13.99
CA ALA A 192 11.84 25.64 13.28
C ALA A 192 11.67 25.76 11.76
N ALA A 193 10.88 26.72 11.28
CA ALA A 193 10.65 26.95 9.84
C ALA A 193 11.81 27.66 9.13
N GLN A 194 12.81 28.15 9.87
CA GLN A 194 13.86 29.03 9.34
C GLN A 194 14.91 28.28 8.50
N GLY A 195 15.10 27.00 8.77
CA GLY A 195 16.14 26.21 8.11
C GLY A 195 16.18 24.77 8.59
N TRP A 196 17.02 23.99 7.93
CA TRP A 196 17.16 22.56 8.23
C TRP A 196 17.71 22.33 9.64
N THR A 197 18.65 23.15 10.10
CA THR A 197 19.27 23.01 11.42
C THR A 197 18.25 23.25 12.53
N GLU A 198 17.54 24.37 12.48
CA GLU A 198 16.53 24.77 13.47
C GLU A 198 15.38 23.75 13.52
N PHE A 199 15.01 23.20 12.35
CA PHE A 199 14.03 22.13 12.27
C PHE A 199 14.48 20.86 13.00
N ILE A 200 15.72 20.39 12.81
CA ILE A 200 16.24 19.20 13.50
C ILE A 200 16.39 19.41 15.00
N GLU A 201 16.84 20.59 15.42
CA GLU A 201 16.93 20.94 16.85
C GLU A 201 15.56 20.87 17.53
N HIS A 202 14.55 21.54 16.96
CA HIS A 202 13.19 21.52 17.49
C HIS A 202 12.50 20.16 17.38
N LEU A 203 12.88 19.33 16.40
CA LEU A 203 12.48 17.92 16.38
C LEU A 203 13.07 17.16 17.56
N GLY A 204 14.36 17.36 17.88
CA GLY A 204 15.03 16.69 18.99
C GLY A 204 14.48 17.03 20.38
N ASP A 205 13.91 18.23 20.54
CA ASP A 205 13.37 18.70 21.83
C ASP A 205 12.00 18.11 22.21
N ARG A 206 11.38 17.34 21.31
CA ARG A 206 10.02 16.82 21.55
C ARG A 206 10.04 15.58 22.45
N PRO A 207 8.90 15.26 23.09
CA PRO A 207 8.81 14.07 23.94
C PRO A 207 8.94 12.77 23.13
N ALA A 208 9.84 11.89 23.56
CA ALA A 208 10.08 10.58 22.93
C ALA A 208 8.85 9.63 22.90
N SER A 209 7.81 9.93 23.68
CA SER A 209 6.55 9.19 23.66
C SER A 209 5.64 9.55 22.48
N LEU A 210 5.91 10.64 21.77
CA LEU A 210 5.08 11.13 20.68
C LEU A 210 5.31 10.28 19.43
N ARG A 211 4.27 9.58 18.98
CA ARG A 211 4.27 8.81 17.74
C ARG A 211 3.55 9.59 16.66
N GLN A 212 4.17 9.75 15.49
CA GLN A 212 3.56 10.46 14.38
C GLN A 212 3.75 9.73 13.06
N CYS A 213 2.77 9.85 12.20
CA CYS A 213 2.84 9.33 10.85
C CYS A 213 2.63 10.51 9.90
N ILE A 214 3.62 10.84 9.07
CA ILE A 214 3.43 11.84 8.02
C ILE A 214 3.21 11.13 6.69
N VAL A 215 2.08 11.40 6.05
CA VAL A 215 1.77 11.00 4.68
C VAL A 215 2.09 12.15 3.75
N VAL A 216 3.05 11.96 2.84
CA VAL A 216 3.38 12.90 1.77
C VAL A 216 2.68 12.42 0.50
N ALA A 217 1.63 13.14 0.09
CA ALA A 217 1.02 12.97 -1.24
C ALA A 217 1.85 13.69 -2.30
N ASP A 218 1.73 13.34 -3.58
CA ASP A 218 2.59 13.88 -4.66
C ASP A 218 4.09 13.79 -4.32
N ALA A 219 4.50 12.69 -3.70
CA ALA A 219 5.83 12.55 -3.10
C ALA A 219 6.97 12.76 -4.10
N CYS A 220 6.79 12.44 -5.38
CA CYS A 220 7.78 12.64 -6.43
C CYS A 220 7.99 14.13 -6.79
N GLN A 221 7.10 15.03 -6.36
CA GLN A 221 7.30 16.48 -6.49
C GLN A 221 8.09 17.09 -5.32
N MET A 222 8.22 16.36 -4.22
CA MET A 222 9.01 16.81 -3.07
C MET A 222 10.48 16.94 -3.47
N LEU A 223 11.08 18.10 -3.12
CA LEU A 223 12.48 18.44 -3.40
C LEU A 223 12.84 18.39 -4.89
N LYS A 224 11.87 18.61 -5.79
CA LYS A 224 12.07 18.62 -7.25
C LYS A 224 13.20 19.54 -7.75
N TYR A 225 13.55 20.58 -6.99
CA TYR A 225 14.59 21.54 -7.34
C TYR A 225 15.88 21.40 -6.52
N GLU A 226 16.00 20.34 -5.72
CA GLU A 226 17.18 20.07 -4.90
C GLU A 226 17.99 18.88 -5.46
N ASP A 227 19.18 18.68 -4.91
CA ASP A 227 19.99 17.51 -5.22
C ASP A 227 19.59 16.26 -4.41
N TYR A 228 20.17 15.12 -4.80
CA TYR A 228 19.91 13.82 -4.19
C TYR A 228 20.38 13.72 -2.73
N ASP A 229 21.46 14.42 -2.37
CA ASP A 229 22.00 14.35 -1.01
C ASP A 229 21.07 15.06 -0.01
N VAL A 230 20.45 16.16 -0.42
CA VAL A 230 19.41 16.85 0.35
C VAL A 230 18.18 15.96 0.53
N TRP A 231 17.73 15.28 -0.53
CA TRP A 231 16.63 14.32 -0.44
C TRP A 231 16.94 13.16 0.50
N ARG A 232 18.11 12.53 0.36
CA ARG A 232 18.53 11.39 1.18
C ARG A 232 18.60 11.79 2.65
N ARG A 233 19.17 12.97 2.95
CA ARG A 233 19.25 13.48 4.32
C ARG A 233 17.87 13.66 4.95
N LEU A 234 16.87 14.10 4.19
CA LEU A 234 15.49 14.22 4.67
C LEU A 234 14.86 12.85 4.95
N ALA A 235 15.01 11.92 4.01
CA ALA A 235 14.49 10.56 4.12
C ALA A 235 15.16 9.73 5.23
N GLU A 236 16.41 10.05 5.59
CA GLU A 236 17.13 9.43 6.70
C GLU A 236 16.74 10.03 8.05
N VAL A 237 16.68 11.36 8.17
CA VAL A 237 16.55 12.03 9.47
C VAL A 237 15.12 12.03 10.01
N LEU A 238 14.10 12.07 9.14
CA LEU A 238 12.71 12.08 9.60
C LEU A 238 12.28 10.75 10.25
N PRO A 239 12.52 9.58 9.64
CA PRO A 239 12.08 8.30 10.21
C PRO A 239 13.12 7.69 11.17
N SER A 240 14.42 7.98 11.00
CA SER A 240 15.50 7.30 11.72
C SER A 240 16.40 8.26 12.51
N GLY A 241 17.00 7.75 13.59
CA GLY A 241 17.98 8.47 14.43
C GLY A 241 17.43 8.94 15.79
N PRO A 242 18.25 9.63 16.60
CA PRO A 242 17.84 10.09 17.95
C PRO A 242 16.68 11.10 17.94
N HIS A 243 16.28 11.57 16.75
CA HIS A 243 15.32 12.64 16.54
C HIS A 243 13.97 12.19 15.96
N HIS A 244 13.66 10.88 15.87
CA HIS A 244 12.47 10.27 15.21
C HIS A 244 11.17 11.12 15.20
N MET A 245 11.08 12.14 14.34
CA MET A 245 10.14 13.26 14.46
C MET A 245 9.82 13.71 15.92
N GLY A 246 10.76 13.58 16.86
CA GLY A 246 10.52 13.77 18.29
C GLY A 246 10.85 12.61 19.22
N GLY A 247 11.53 11.57 18.76
CA GLY A 247 12.04 10.49 19.61
C GLY A 247 11.09 9.29 19.82
N GLY A 248 9.97 9.23 19.09
CA GLY A 248 9.05 8.09 19.07
C GLY A 248 9.07 7.32 17.75
N ALA A 249 8.40 6.16 17.68
CA ALA A 249 8.26 5.36 16.47
C ALA A 249 7.45 6.11 15.39
N SER A 250 8.12 6.88 14.55
CA SER A 250 7.50 7.80 13.59
C SER A 250 7.74 7.36 12.15
N THR A 251 6.67 7.14 11.37
CA THR A 251 6.73 6.58 10.02
C THR A 251 6.52 7.67 8.97
N LEU A 252 7.39 7.72 7.96
CA LEU A 252 7.22 8.60 6.79
C LEU A 252 6.60 7.79 5.65
N VAL A 253 5.42 8.17 5.22
CA VAL A 253 4.67 7.49 4.16
C VAL A 253 4.72 8.36 2.91
N LEU A 254 5.26 7.83 1.82
CA LEU A 254 5.33 8.52 0.54
C LEU A 254 4.30 7.90 -0.43
N VAL A 255 3.45 8.74 -1.02
CA VAL A 255 2.38 8.31 -1.91
C VAL A 255 2.44 9.12 -3.19
N ASP A 256 2.48 8.44 -4.33
CA ASP A 256 2.42 9.05 -5.65
C ASP A 256 1.91 8.06 -6.71
N ASP A 257 1.51 8.52 -7.88
CA ASP A 257 1.03 7.66 -8.96
C ASP A 257 2.16 6.84 -9.64
N GLU A 258 1.79 5.74 -10.30
CA GLU A 258 2.76 4.81 -10.92
C GLU A 258 3.64 5.49 -12.00
N THR A 259 3.10 6.49 -12.70
CA THR A 259 3.81 7.22 -13.75
C THR A 259 4.82 8.19 -13.13
N ALA A 260 4.41 8.94 -12.11
CA ALA A 260 5.27 9.84 -11.35
C ALA A 260 6.48 9.08 -10.75
N TRP A 261 6.26 7.90 -10.17
CA TRP A 261 7.34 7.05 -9.68
C TRP A 261 8.32 6.62 -10.77
N GLY A 262 7.82 6.38 -11.99
CA GLY A 262 8.64 6.01 -13.15
C GLY A 262 9.49 7.17 -13.69
N GLU A 263 8.99 8.41 -13.59
CA GLU A 263 9.66 9.62 -14.07
C GLU A 263 10.57 10.28 -13.01
N TRP A 264 10.47 9.84 -11.75
CA TRP A 264 11.13 10.51 -10.64
C TRP A 264 12.66 10.51 -10.77
N VAL A 265 13.25 11.70 -10.65
CA VAL A 265 14.67 11.98 -10.94
C VAL A 265 15.62 11.19 -10.03
N PHE A 266 15.20 10.95 -8.79
CA PHE A 266 15.96 10.16 -7.82
C PHE A 266 15.84 8.64 -8.08
N ARG A 267 15.18 8.24 -9.19
CA ARG A 267 15.01 6.88 -9.71
C ARG A 267 14.87 5.84 -8.61
N THR A 268 13.63 5.71 -8.15
CA THR A 268 13.12 4.73 -7.20
C THR A 268 13.76 4.75 -5.81
N ILE A 269 12.86 4.65 -4.85
CA ILE A 269 13.06 4.04 -3.54
C ILE A 269 13.45 2.54 -3.74
N ALA A 270 14.54 2.23 -4.44
CA ALA A 270 15.07 0.87 -4.57
C ALA A 270 15.80 0.42 -3.30
N ASP A 271 16.27 1.37 -2.49
CA ASP A 271 16.70 1.13 -1.10
C ASP A 271 15.52 1.05 -0.11
N VAL A 272 14.32 1.50 -0.50
CA VAL A 272 13.11 1.51 0.34
C VAL A 272 11.96 0.74 -0.35
N ARG A 273 12.29 -0.22 -1.22
CA ARG A 273 11.27 -0.95 -2.01
C ARG A 273 10.24 -1.54 -1.03
N PRO A 274 8.93 -1.46 -1.33
CA PRO A 274 8.06 -2.53 -0.91
C PRO A 274 8.70 -3.82 -1.38
N ARG A 275 9.13 -4.67 -0.46
CA ARG A 275 9.12 -6.09 -0.76
C ARG A 275 7.68 -6.37 -1.15
N GLY A 276 7.50 -6.49 -2.46
CA GLY A 276 6.29 -7.03 -3.04
C GLY A 276 6.07 -8.44 -2.53
#